data_AF-A0A920VG02-F1
#
_entry.id   AF-A0A920VG02-F1
#
_cell.length_a   1.000
_cell.length_b   1.000
_cell.length_c   1.000
_cell.angle_alpha   90.00
_cell.angle_beta   90.00
_cell.angle_gamma   90.00
#
_symmetry.space_group_name_H-M   'P 1'
#
loop_
_entity.id
_entity.type
_entity.pdbx_description
1 polymer ?
#
loop_
_entity_poly.entity_id
_entity_poly.type
_entity_poly.pdbx_seq_one_letter_code
_entity_poly.pdbx_strand_id
1 'polypeptide(L)'
;MVTEALSEDHSKTAISEGFKAVFRDALRGRILKEHVRSDGRALDQVRPISCDTGLLPRAHGTGLFTRGETQVMSIVTVGSLSLKQTMILLVLIIPGGLCTTITSRPTQLAKQACDVSWAP
;
A
#
# COMPACT_ATOMS: atom_id res chain seq x y z
N MET A 1 -34.30 -10.10 -1.96
CA MET A 1 -34.05 -9.07 -3.01
C MET A 1 -32.93 -9.52 -3.95
N VAL A 2 -33.20 -9.64 -5.26
CA VAL A 2 -32.33 -10.08 -6.39
C VAL A 2 -31.68 -11.47 -6.27
N THR A 3 -31.03 -11.80 -5.16
CA THR A 3 -30.42 -13.13 -4.95
C THR A 3 -31.46 -14.23 -4.73
N GLU A 4 -32.61 -13.90 -4.16
CA GLU A 4 -33.74 -14.82 -3.97
C GLU A 4 -34.52 -15.09 -5.27
N ALA A 5 -34.46 -14.17 -6.24
CA ALA A 5 -35.21 -14.27 -7.49
C ALA A 5 -34.43 -15.04 -8.59
N LEU A 6 -33.11 -15.17 -8.44
CA LEU A 6 -32.20 -15.76 -9.42
C LEU A 6 -31.40 -16.94 -8.85
N SER A 7 -31.74 -17.41 -7.64
CA SER A 7 -31.03 -18.51 -6.96
C SER A 7 -31.19 -19.87 -7.64
N GLU A 8 -32.15 -20.02 -8.54
CA GLU A 8 -32.49 -21.29 -9.19
C GLU A 8 -31.60 -21.60 -10.40
N ASP A 9 -31.15 -20.57 -11.13
CA ASP A 9 -30.42 -20.76 -12.40
C ASP A 9 -28.91 -20.46 -12.32
N HIS A 10 -28.48 -19.69 -11.32
CA HIS A 10 -27.12 -19.15 -11.28
C HIS A 10 -26.45 -19.25 -9.90
N SER A 11 -25.16 -19.55 -9.92
CA SER A 11 -24.35 -19.57 -8.69
C SER A 11 -24.26 -18.17 -8.07
N LYS A 12 -24.19 -18.11 -6.74
CA LYS A 12 -24.12 -16.83 -6.00
C LYS A 12 -22.98 -15.93 -6.46
N THR A 13 -21.85 -16.52 -6.89
CA THR A 13 -20.71 -15.79 -7.44
C THR A 13 -21.03 -15.16 -8.79
N ALA A 14 -21.64 -15.91 -9.72
CA ALA A 14 -22.02 -15.42 -11.04
C ALA A 14 -23.01 -14.24 -10.97
N ILE A 15 -24.01 -14.32 -10.08
CA ILE A 15 -24.96 -13.23 -9.83
C ILE A 15 -24.22 -11.97 -9.36
N SER A 16 -23.26 -12.12 -8.44
CA SER A 16 -22.49 -11.00 -7.92
C SER A 16 -21.61 -10.34 -8.98
N GLU A 17 -21.06 -11.11 -9.91
CA GLU A 17 -20.23 -10.61 -11.01
C GLU A 17 -21.05 -9.91 -12.08
N GLY A 18 -22.18 -10.50 -12.48
CA GLY A 18 -23.12 -9.89 -13.42
C GLY A 18 -23.66 -8.56 -12.90
N PHE A 19 -24.06 -8.51 -11.63
CA PHE A 19 -24.50 -7.28 -10.99
C PHE A 19 -23.39 -6.21 -10.98
N LYS A 20 -22.16 -6.58 -10.64
CA LYS A 20 -21.00 -5.67 -10.68
C LYS A 20 -20.74 -5.13 -12.09
N ALA A 21 -20.93 -5.93 -13.13
CA ALA A 21 -20.77 -5.48 -14.51
C ALA A 21 -21.80 -4.42 -14.87
N VAL A 22 -23.09 -4.71 -14.70
CA VAL A 22 -24.18 -3.77 -15.01
C VAL A 22 -24.09 -2.50 -14.16
N PHE A 23 -23.78 -2.63 -12.87
CA PHE A 23 -23.63 -1.49 -11.97
C PHE A 23 -22.49 -0.55 -12.39
N ARG A 24 -21.34 -1.10 -12.83
CA ARG A 24 -20.23 -0.30 -13.35
C ARG A 24 -20.64 0.48 -14.60
N ASP A 25 -21.37 -0.15 -15.52
CA ASP A 25 -21.76 0.49 -16.78
C ASP A 25 -22.84 1.56 -16.56
N ALA A 26 -23.78 1.32 -15.65
CA ALA A 26 -24.76 2.32 -15.23
C ALA A 26 -24.08 3.55 -14.61
N LEU A 27 -23.11 3.35 -13.70
CA LEU A 27 -22.35 4.44 -13.09
C LEU A 27 -21.54 5.24 -14.12
N ARG A 28 -20.91 4.57 -15.08
CA ARG A 28 -20.19 5.23 -16.18
C ARG A 28 -21.13 6.06 -17.03
N GLY A 29 -22.29 5.51 -17.40
CA GLY A 29 -23.32 6.24 -18.15
C GLY A 29 -23.80 7.49 -17.42
N ARG A 30 -23.97 7.40 -16.09
CA ARG A 30 -24.35 8.55 -15.26
C ARG A 30 -23.28 9.64 -15.26
N ILE A 31 -22.01 9.30 -15.13
CA ILE A 31 -20.90 10.28 -15.16
C ILE A 31 -20.86 11.02 -16.49
N LEU A 32 -21.05 10.31 -17.61
CA LEU A 32 -21.00 10.89 -18.96
C LEU A 32 -22.21 11.80 -19.27
N LYS A 33 -23.40 11.48 -18.74
CA LYS A 33 -24.63 12.24 -19.00
C LYS A 33 -24.80 13.41 -18.02
N GLU A 34 -24.72 13.11 -16.73
CA GLU A 34 -25.03 14.06 -15.65
C GLU A 34 -23.80 14.83 -15.17
N HIS A 35 -22.58 14.43 -15.55
CA HIS A 35 -21.31 15.04 -15.10
C HIS A 35 -21.13 15.01 -13.56
N VAL A 36 -21.83 14.07 -12.90
CA VAL A 36 -21.79 13.87 -11.46
C VAL A 36 -21.14 12.52 -11.15
N ARG A 37 -20.18 12.51 -10.21
CA ARG A 37 -19.51 11.29 -9.74
C ARG A 37 -20.44 10.45 -8.85
N SER A 38 -20.04 9.21 -8.57
CA SER A 38 -20.73 8.31 -7.62
C SER A 38 -21.04 8.95 -6.27
N ASP A 39 -20.18 9.87 -5.82
CA ASP A 39 -20.27 10.53 -4.51
C ASP A 39 -21.16 11.80 -4.54
N GLY A 40 -21.74 12.16 -5.70
CA GLY A 40 -22.54 13.39 -5.86
C GLY A 40 -21.73 14.66 -6.13
N ARG A 41 -20.40 14.56 -6.27
CA ARG A 41 -19.51 15.69 -6.55
C ARG A 41 -19.35 15.95 -8.04
N ALA A 42 -19.08 17.19 -8.41
CA ALA A 42 -18.69 17.57 -9.76
C ALA A 42 -17.32 16.97 -10.13
N LEU A 43 -16.99 16.97 -11.43
CA LEU A 43 -15.74 16.37 -11.94
C LEU A 43 -14.48 17.13 -11.50
N ASP A 44 -14.60 18.44 -11.33
CA ASP A 44 -13.57 19.38 -10.92
C ASP A 44 -13.46 19.53 -9.39
N GLN A 45 -14.47 19.08 -8.64
CA GLN A 45 -14.51 19.25 -7.20
C GLN A 45 -13.61 18.25 -6.45
N VAL A 46 -12.60 18.78 -5.77
CA VAL A 46 -11.72 18.02 -4.87
C VAL A 46 -12.45 17.69 -3.55
N ARG A 47 -12.13 16.55 -2.91
CA ARG A 47 -12.63 16.23 -1.56
C ARG A 47 -12.05 17.22 -0.54
N PRO A 48 -12.74 17.51 0.58
CA PRO A 48 -12.19 18.38 1.62
C PRO A 48 -10.85 17.84 2.12
N ILE A 49 -9.86 18.75 2.28
CA ILE A 49 -8.50 18.44 2.72
C ILE A 49 -8.26 19.17 4.04
N SER A 50 -7.70 18.47 5.03
CA SER A 50 -7.14 19.06 6.25
C SER A 50 -5.74 18.51 6.51
N CYS A 51 -4.88 19.37 7.05
CA CYS A 51 -3.49 19.06 7.34
C CYS A 51 -3.14 19.57 8.75
N ASP A 52 -2.82 18.65 9.66
CA ASP A 52 -2.38 18.99 11.01
C ASP A 52 -0.94 18.54 11.24
N THR A 53 -0.17 19.31 12.01
CA THR A 53 1.22 19.01 12.35
C THR A 53 1.45 19.06 13.85
N GLY A 54 2.41 18.30 14.37
CA GLY A 54 2.77 18.36 15.80
C GLY A 54 1.82 17.60 16.73
N LEU A 55 1.13 16.57 16.22
CA LEU A 55 0.19 15.74 16.99
C LEU A 55 0.88 14.89 18.07
N LEU A 56 2.09 14.41 17.79
CA LEU A 56 2.87 13.64 18.77
C LEU A 56 4.02 14.50 19.29
N PRO A 57 4.07 14.81 20.60
CA PRO A 57 5.08 15.71 21.17
C PRO A 57 6.50 15.12 21.19
N ARG A 58 6.64 13.80 21.03
CA ARG A 58 7.95 13.10 21.12
C ARG A 58 8.62 12.83 19.77
N ALA A 59 7.87 12.85 18.68
CA ALA A 59 8.42 12.57 17.37
C ALA A 59 9.08 13.83 16.78
N HIS A 60 10.16 13.66 15.99
CA HIS A 60 10.87 14.81 15.41
C HIS A 60 10.00 15.59 14.43
N GLY A 61 9.07 14.91 13.75
CA GLY A 61 8.03 15.54 12.96
C GLY A 61 6.81 14.64 12.87
N THR A 62 5.63 15.26 12.84
CA THR A 62 4.37 14.55 12.56
C THR A 62 3.50 15.38 11.63
N GLY A 63 2.81 14.70 10.73
CA GLY A 63 1.81 15.28 9.84
C GLY A 63 0.63 14.34 9.68
N LEU A 64 -0.59 14.85 9.87
CA LEU A 64 -1.83 14.15 9.59
C LEU A 64 -2.49 14.80 8.39
N PHE A 65 -2.54 14.06 7.30
CA PHE A 65 -3.17 14.47 6.06
C PHE A 65 -4.50 13.74 5.92
N THR A 66 -5.59 14.49 5.84
CA THR A 66 -6.93 13.93 5.64
C THR A 66 -7.52 14.46 4.34
N ARG A 67 -8.03 13.57 3.50
CA ARG A 67 -8.72 13.89 2.24
C ARG A 67 -10.02 13.10 2.15
N GLY A 68 -11.14 13.73 2.52
CA GLY A 68 -12.40 13.03 2.72
C GLY A 68 -12.25 11.91 3.74
N GLU A 69 -12.44 10.66 3.32
CA GLU A 69 -12.28 9.48 4.19
C GLU A 69 -10.85 8.91 4.21
N THR A 70 -10.01 9.28 3.24
CA THR A 70 -8.62 8.82 3.24
C THR A 70 -7.82 9.64 4.23
N GLN A 71 -7.25 8.99 5.24
CA GLN A 71 -6.41 9.63 6.24
C GLN A 71 -5.05 8.94 6.29
N VAL A 72 -3.98 9.75 6.34
CA VAL A 72 -2.60 9.28 6.43
C VAL A 72 -1.90 10.06 7.53
N MET A 73 -1.30 9.33 8.47
CA MET A 73 -0.39 9.89 9.47
C MET A 73 1.04 9.56 9.09
N SER A 74 1.86 10.60 8.94
CA SER A 74 3.29 10.50 8.67
C SER A 74 4.07 10.92 9.91
N ILE A 75 5.06 10.11 10.30
CA ILE A 75 5.95 10.36 11.42
C ILE A 75 7.37 10.39 10.87
N VAL A 76 8.07 11.51 11.09
CA VAL A 76 9.46 11.67 10.69
C VAL A 76 10.36 11.29 11.86
N THR A 77 11.26 10.35 11.61
CA THR A 77 12.37 10.02 12.50
C THR A 77 13.66 10.49 11.86
N VAL A 78 14.48 11.20 12.63
CA VAL A 78 15.78 11.74 12.19
C VAL A 78 16.85 10.94 12.92
N GLY A 79 17.78 10.37 12.16
CA GLY A 79 18.86 9.54 12.66
C GLY A 79 20.19 9.91 12.01
N SER A 80 21.30 9.44 12.59
CA SER A 80 22.61 9.60 11.98
C SER A 80 22.75 8.78 10.70
N LEU A 81 23.69 9.14 9.82
CA LEU A 81 23.95 8.44 8.56
C LEU A 81 24.32 6.96 8.74
N SER A 82 24.74 6.55 9.94
CA SER A 82 25.00 5.15 10.28
C SER A 82 23.72 4.29 10.26
N LEU A 83 22.56 4.90 10.51
CA LEU A 83 21.26 4.24 10.50
C LEU A 83 20.67 4.07 9.09
N LYS A 84 21.39 4.48 8.04
CA LYS A 84 20.93 4.31 6.65
C LYS A 84 20.82 2.82 6.30
N GLN A 85 19.78 2.47 5.56
CA GLN A 85 19.66 1.12 5.02
C GLN A 85 20.63 0.95 3.85
N THR A 86 21.67 0.15 4.05
CA THR A 86 22.59 -0.25 2.96
C THR A 86 22.07 -1.54 2.35
N MET A 87 21.65 -1.48 1.09
CA MET A 87 21.24 -2.66 0.32
C MET A 87 22.46 -3.21 -0.40
N ILE A 88 22.79 -4.49 -0.15
CA ILE A 88 23.87 -5.18 -0.83
C ILE A 88 23.24 -6.23 -1.74
N LEU A 89 23.61 -6.21 -3.02
CA LEU A 89 23.27 -7.27 -3.97
C LEU A 89 24.40 -8.30 -3.96
N LEU A 90 24.20 -9.42 -3.26
CA LEU A 90 25.12 -10.55 -3.34
C LEU A 90 24.68 -11.45 -4.49
N VAL A 91 25.36 -11.35 -5.63
CA VAL A 91 25.23 -12.32 -6.72
C VAL A 91 26.19 -13.47 -6.43
N LEU A 92 25.73 -14.49 -5.69
CA LEU A 92 26.40 -15.77 -5.68
C LEU A 92 26.05 -16.47 -6.99
N ILE A 93 26.99 -16.47 -7.93
CA ILE A 93 26.92 -17.36 -9.10
C ILE A 93 27.18 -18.77 -8.58
N ILE A 94 26.13 -19.44 -8.10
CA ILE A 94 26.16 -20.89 -7.89
C ILE A 94 26.05 -21.53 -9.28
N PRO A 95 26.97 -22.42 -9.68
CA PRO A 95 26.83 -23.15 -10.93
C PRO A 95 25.60 -24.07 -10.82
N GLY A 96 24.46 -23.63 -11.37
CA GLY A 96 23.23 -24.43 -11.43
C GLY A 96 21.89 -23.73 -11.17
N GLY A 97 21.86 -22.44 -10.82
CA GLY A 97 20.58 -21.73 -10.70
C GLY A 97 20.69 -20.34 -10.09
N LEU A 98 19.93 -19.39 -10.64
CA LEU A 98 19.83 -18.01 -10.14
C LEU A 98 19.03 -18.01 -8.83
N CYS A 99 19.70 -18.10 -7.68
CA CYS A 99 19.07 -17.83 -6.38
C CYS A 99 19.31 -16.36 -6.02
N THR A 100 18.46 -15.46 -6.50
CA THR A 100 18.48 -14.05 -6.11
C THR A 100 17.80 -13.87 -4.75
N THR A 101 18.51 -14.16 -3.66
CA THR A 101 18.01 -13.82 -2.32
C THR A 101 18.48 -12.42 -1.95
N ILE A 102 17.55 -11.45 -1.95
CA ILE A 102 17.79 -10.09 -1.47
C ILE A 102 17.84 -10.16 0.06
N THR A 103 19.04 -10.22 0.65
CA THR A 103 19.19 -10.14 2.11
C THR A 103 19.45 -8.69 2.54
N SER A 104 18.65 -8.18 3.47
CA SER A 104 18.71 -6.80 3.95
C SER A 104 19.58 -6.60 5.21
N ARG A 105 20.30 -7.63 5.68
CA ARG A 105 21.10 -7.58 6.92
C ARG A 105 22.52 -8.10 6.74
N PRO A 106 23.50 -7.24 6.44
CA PRO A 106 24.91 -7.62 6.46
C PRO A 106 25.56 -7.55 7.86
N THR A 107 24.95 -6.88 8.85
CA THR A 107 25.63 -6.53 10.10
C THR A 107 25.60 -7.57 11.22
N GLN A 108 24.68 -8.54 11.20
CA GLN A 108 24.60 -9.56 12.27
C GLN A 108 25.49 -10.78 11.97
N LEU A 109 25.54 -11.24 10.72
CA LEU A 109 26.35 -12.42 10.34
C LEU A 109 27.84 -12.09 10.14
N ALA A 110 28.19 -10.87 9.72
CA ALA A 110 29.59 -10.50 9.53
C ALA A 110 30.39 -10.36 10.84
N LYS A 111 29.74 -9.95 11.96
CA LYS A 111 30.38 -9.99 13.28
C LYS A 111 30.64 -11.41 13.75
N GLN A 112 29.66 -12.30 13.56
CA GLN A 112 29.77 -13.69 13.98
C GLN A 112 30.85 -14.47 13.21
N ALA A 113 31.19 -14.07 11.98
CA ALA A 113 32.27 -14.67 11.21
C ALA A 113 33.67 -14.11 11.56
N CYS A 114 33.76 -12.85 11.99
CA CYS A 114 35.04 -12.20 12.31
C CYS A 114 35.56 -12.58 13.71
N ASP A 115 34.67 -12.93 14.65
CA ASP A 115 35.04 -13.34 16.00
C ASP A 115 35.64 -14.78 16.06
N VAL A 116 35.48 -15.59 15.00
CA VAL A 116 36.00 -16.98 14.97
C VAL A 116 37.41 -17.11 14.37
N SER A 117 37.94 -16.04 13.76
CA SER A 117 39.25 -16.07 13.08
C SER A 117 40.39 -15.43 13.88
N TRP A 118 40.15 -15.04 15.13
CA TRP A 118 41.21 -14.45 15.98
C TRP A 118 41.06 -14.82 17.46
N ALA A 119 41.11 -16.12 17.75
CA ALA A 119 41.57 -16.62 19.03
C ALA A 119 42.94 -17.29 18.80
N PRO A 120 44.01 -16.87 19.51
CA PRO A 120 45.32 -17.53 19.43
C PRO A 120 45.27 -18.97 19.95
#